data_AF-A0A1X7T8K8-F1
#
_entry.id   AF-A0A1X7T8K8-F1
#
_cell.length_a   1.000
_cell.length_b   1.000
_cell.length_c   1.000
_cell.angle_alpha   90.00
_cell.angle_beta   90.00
_cell.angle_gamma   90.00
#
_symmetry.space_group_name_H-M   'P 1'
#
loop_
_entity.id
_entity.type
_entity.pdbx_description
1 polymer ?
#
loop_
_entity_poly.entity_id
_entity_poly.type
_entity_poly.pdbx_seq_one_letter_code
_entity_poly.pdbx_strand_id
1 'polypeptide(L)'
;MHTKISRHFSSSSSSLITDSVQNQLESVLGRKNISISQSVRDQHGKDESYHIQLPPDLVVFPEDVPQISDVARICNENRIPLIPFGT
;
A
#
# COMPACT_ATOMS: atom_id res chain seq x y z
N MET A 1 2.25 35.32 -3.32
CA MET A 1 0.99 34.53 -3.33
C MET A 1 0.97 33.73 -4.61
N HIS A 2 1.21 32.43 -4.59
CA HIS A 2 1.11 31.60 -5.80
C HIS A 2 0.28 30.36 -5.51
N THR A 3 -0.74 30.18 -6.32
CA THR A 3 -1.57 28.97 -6.39
C THR A 3 -1.02 28.10 -7.51
N LYS A 4 -0.63 26.85 -7.22
CA LYS A 4 -0.39 25.83 -8.25
C LYS A 4 -1.62 24.93 -8.33
N ILE A 5 -2.34 25.00 -9.45
CA ILE A 5 -3.31 23.99 -9.87
C ILE A 5 -2.59 23.12 -10.90
N SER A 6 -2.41 21.83 -10.60
CA SER A 6 -2.00 20.84 -11.59
C SER A 6 -3.21 20.00 -11.98
N ARG A 7 -3.60 20.08 -13.26
CA ARG A 7 -4.53 19.16 -13.93
C ARG A 7 -3.69 18.06 -14.59
N HIS A 8 -4.18 16.83 -14.45
CA HIS A 8 -3.68 15.59 -15.05
C HIS A 8 -2.38 15.02 -14.47
N PHE A 9 -2.55 13.96 -13.67
CA PHE A 9 -1.67 12.81 -13.76
C PHE A 9 -2.52 11.59 -14.08
N SER A 10 -2.85 11.42 -15.37
CA SER A 10 -3.07 10.08 -15.89
C SER A 10 -1.68 9.46 -15.98
N SER A 11 -1.38 8.57 -15.04
CA SER A 11 -0.24 7.68 -15.13
C SER A 11 -0.76 6.29 -14.89
N SER A 12 -0.78 5.51 -15.97
CA SER A 12 -0.82 4.06 -15.93
C SER A 12 0.46 3.54 -15.24
N SER A 13 0.53 3.69 -13.93
CA SER A 13 1.41 2.92 -13.06
C SER A 13 0.55 1.79 -12.49
N SER A 14 0.86 0.56 -12.89
CA SER A 14 0.10 -0.67 -12.62
C SER A 14 -0.12 -0.91 -11.13
N SER A 15 -1.08 -0.23 -10.51
CA SER A 15 -1.65 -0.64 -9.23
C SER A 15 -2.46 -1.90 -9.47
N LEU A 16 -1.99 -3.04 -8.97
CA LEU A 16 -2.71 -4.31 -9.03
C LEU A 16 -3.81 -4.39 -7.97
N ILE A 17 -3.81 -3.46 -7.00
CA ILE A 17 -4.86 -3.34 -6.01
C ILE A 17 -6.09 -2.66 -6.63
N THR A 18 -7.23 -3.35 -6.56
CA THR A 18 -8.54 -2.80 -6.91
C THR A 18 -9.13 -2.01 -5.74
N ASP A 19 -10.01 -1.05 -6.04
CA ASP A 19 -10.75 -0.29 -5.01
C ASP A 19 -11.51 -1.23 -4.05
N SER A 20 -12.00 -2.37 -4.55
CA SER A 20 -12.67 -3.38 -3.72
C SER A 20 -11.74 -3.95 -2.65
N VAL A 21 -10.50 -4.27 -2.99
CA VAL A 21 -9.54 -4.81 -2.02
C VAL A 21 -9.13 -3.74 -1.02
N GLN A 22 -8.89 -2.52 -1.48
CA GLN A 22 -8.59 -1.41 -0.58
C GLN A 22 -9.72 -1.21 0.44
N ASN A 23 -10.98 -1.23 0.01
CA ASN A 23 -12.14 -1.10 0.90
C ASN A 23 -12.23 -2.26 1.92
N GLN A 24 -11.90 -3.50 1.52
CA GLN A 24 -11.85 -4.64 2.45
C GLN A 24 -10.77 -4.44 3.52
N LEU A 25 -9.58 -4.02 3.13
CA LEU A 25 -8.50 -3.71 4.06
C LEU A 25 -8.88 -2.55 4.99
N GLU A 26 -9.50 -1.49 4.46
CA GLU A 26 -9.99 -0.35 5.25
C GLU A 26 -11.03 -0.78 6.30
N SER A 27 -11.88 -1.76 5.98
CA SER A 27 -12.90 -2.26 6.92
C SER A 27 -12.31 -3.03 8.11
N VAL A 28 -11.17 -3.68 7.93
CA VAL A 28 -10.47 -4.46 8.97
C VAL A 28 -9.56 -3.57 9.80
N LEU A 29 -8.77 -2.73 9.14
CA LEU A 29 -7.69 -1.97 9.77
C LEU A 29 -8.10 -0.56 10.20
N GLY A 30 -9.16 -0.03 9.59
CA GLY A 30 -9.47 1.39 9.60
C GLY A 30 -8.60 2.18 8.64
N ARG A 31 -9.18 3.22 8.03
CA ARG A 31 -8.51 4.06 7.01
C ARG A 31 -7.20 4.70 7.49
N LYS A 32 -7.05 4.98 8.79
CA LYS A 32 -5.83 5.55 9.37
C LYS A 32 -4.61 4.62 9.26
N ASN A 33 -4.85 3.31 9.13
CA ASN A 33 -3.83 2.27 9.15
C ASN A 33 -3.47 1.78 7.73
N ILE A 34 -3.81 2.56 6.71
CA ILE A 34 -3.50 2.29 5.30
C ILE A 34 -2.83 3.53 4.70
N SER A 35 -1.68 3.32 4.07
CA SER A 35 -0.92 4.37 3.40
C SER A 35 -0.71 4.04 1.93
N ILE A 36 -1.23 4.93 1.09
CA ILE A 36 -0.95 4.97 -0.36
C ILE A 36 0.07 6.07 -0.71
N SER A 37 0.63 6.74 0.30
CA SER A 37 1.54 7.86 0.09
C SER A 37 2.85 7.39 -0.54
N GLN A 38 3.32 8.13 -1.54
CA GLN A 38 4.53 7.77 -2.29
C GLN A 38 5.73 7.61 -1.34
N SER A 39 5.92 8.53 -0.39
CA SER A 39 7.03 8.50 0.54
C SER A 39 7.06 7.23 1.41
N VAL A 40 5.90 6.79 1.90
CA VAL A 40 5.82 5.56 2.70
C VAL A 40 6.08 4.35 1.82
N ARG A 41 5.51 4.31 0.62
CA ARG A 41 5.74 3.21 -0.33
C ARG A 41 7.21 3.13 -0.75
N ASP A 42 7.86 4.26 -1.05
CA ASP A 42 9.29 4.32 -1.38
C ASP A 42 10.16 3.81 -0.21
N GLN A 43 9.83 4.20 1.02
CA GLN A 43 10.52 3.71 2.21
C GLN A 43 10.43 2.18 2.36
N HIS A 44 9.28 1.58 2.01
CA HIS A 44 9.04 0.14 2.10
C HIS A 44 9.43 -0.62 0.83
N GLY A 45 9.78 0.08 -0.26
CA GLY A 45 10.32 -0.49 -1.50
C GLY A 45 11.84 -0.41 -1.61
N LYS A 46 12.49 0.25 -0.63
CA LYS A 46 13.94 0.44 -0.59
C LYS A 46 14.62 -0.78 0.03
N ASP A 47 15.34 -1.51 -0.81
CA ASP A 47 16.37 -2.46 -0.37
C ASP A 47 17.74 -1.75 -0.29
N GLU A 48 18.70 -2.31 0.44
CA GLU A 48 20.08 -1.77 0.57
C GLU A 48 20.92 -1.94 -0.72
N SER A 49 20.32 -2.54 -1.76
CA SER A 49 20.94 -2.79 -3.05
C SER A 49 20.78 -1.60 -4.02
N TYR A 50 21.70 -1.48 -4.98
CA TYR A 50 21.68 -0.46 -6.04
C TYR A 50 20.62 -0.73 -7.14
N HIS A 51 19.63 -1.58 -6.89
CA HIS A 51 18.62 -1.96 -7.87
C HIS A 51 17.49 -0.93 -7.97
N ILE A 52 16.78 -0.95 -9.11
CA ILE A 52 15.59 -0.12 -9.33
C ILE A 52 14.54 -0.51 -8.28
N GLN A 53 14.10 0.47 -7.48
CA GLN A 53 13.08 0.27 -6.47
C GLN A 53 11.71 0.10 -7.13
N LEU A 54 11.02 -0.97 -6.77
CA LEU A 54 9.63 -1.22 -7.13
C LEU A 54 8.80 -1.08 -5.84
N PRO A 55 8.29 0.11 -5.54
CA PRO A 55 7.51 0.32 -4.34
C PRO A 55 6.21 -0.51 -4.37
N PRO A 56 5.72 -0.99 -3.21
CA PRO A 56 4.43 -1.68 -3.12
C PRO A 56 3.29 -0.75 -3.54
N ASP A 57 2.10 -1.30 -3.83
CA ASP A 57 0.91 -0.49 -4.17
C ASP A 57 0.38 0.31 -2.98
N LEU A 58 0.41 -0.30 -1.79
CA LEU A 58 0.02 0.31 -0.52
C LEU A 58 0.80 -0.34 0.64
N VAL A 59 0.82 0.33 1.78
CA VAL A 59 1.38 -0.16 3.03
C VAL A 59 0.30 -0.16 4.10
N VAL A 60 0.23 -1.25 4.88
CA VAL A 60 -0.74 -1.41 5.97
C VAL A 60 -0.05 -1.51 7.32
N PHE A 61 -0.71 -1.02 8.37
CA PHE A 61 -0.19 -0.99 9.74
C PHE A 61 -1.17 -1.68 10.70
N PRO A 62 -1.26 -3.01 10.70
CA PRO A 62 -2.10 -3.73 11.65
C PRO A 62 -1.58 -3.57 13.09
N GLU A 63 -2.50 -3.48 14.05
CA GLU A 63 -2.21 -3.22 15.47
C GLU A 63 -2.25 -4.50 16.32
N ASP A 64 -2.85 -5.59 15.82
CA ASP A 64 -2.98 -6.85 16.53
C ASP A 64 -2.95 -8.10 15.62
N VAL A 65 -2.83 -9.27 16.24
CA VAL A 65 -2.75 -10.56 15.54
C VAL A 65 -4.00 -10.89 14.71
N PRO A 66 -5.24 -10.62 15.20
CA PRO A 66 -6.44 -10.75 14.38
C PRO A 66 -6.38 -9.94 13.08
N GLN A 67 -6.00 -8.66 13.14
CA GLN A 67 -5.87 -7.80 11.97
C GLN A 67 -4.82 -8.34 10.98
N ILE A 68 -3.66 -8.81 11.47
CA ILE A 68 -2.65 -9.44 10.63
C ILE A 68 -3.23 -10.66 9.89
N SER A 69 -3.98 -11.49 10.60
CA SER A 69 -4.58 -12.71 10.05
C SER A 69 -5.62 -12.39 8.97
N ASP A 70 -6.46 -11.37 9.19
CA ASP A 70 -7.45 -10.93 8.22
C ASP A 70 -6.82 -10.30 6.97
N VAL A 71 -5.76 -9.49 7.14
CA VAL A 71 -4.99 -8.94 6.00
C VAL A 71 -4.41 -10.08 5.16
N ALA A 72 -3.75 -11.05 5.81
CA ALA A 72 -3.16 -12.19 5.11
C ALA A 72 -4.21 -13.00 4.34
N ARG A 73 -5.39 -13.20 4.94
CA ARG A 73 -6.52 -13.87 4.30
C ARG A 73 -7.01 -13.09 3.07
N ILE A 74 -7.27 -11.79 3.19
CA ILE A 74 -7.71 -10.92 2.08
C ILE A 74 -6.70 -10.94 0.93
N CYS A 75 -5.41 -10.79 1.24
CA CYS A 75 -4.35 -10.85 0.23
C CYS A 75 -4.32 -12.20 -0.49
N ASN A 76 -4.42 -13.31 0.25
CA ASN A 76 -4.43 -14.65 -0.33
C ASN A 76 -5.64 -14.91 -1.24
N GLU A 77 -6.85 -14.52 -0.80
CA GLU A 77 -8.10 -14.64 -1.56
C GLU A 77 -8.03 -13.88 -2.89
N ASN A 78 -7.37 -12.72 -2.89
CA ASN A 78 -7.24 -11.85 -4.07
C ASN A 78 -5.93 -12.06 -4.85
N ARG A 79 -5.12 -13.06 -4.49
CA ARG A 79 -3.81 -13.35 -5.12
C ARG A 79 -2.83 -12.18 -5.11
N ILE A 80 -2.85 -11.39 -4.03
CA ILE A 80 -1.95 -10.26 -3.82
C ILE A 80 -0.76 -10.72 -2.97
N PRO A 81 0.49 -10.51 -3.43
CA PRO A 81 1.67 -10.76 -2.61
C PRO A 81 1.67 -9.90 -1.34
N LEU A 82 1.84 -10.54 -0.19
CA LEU A 82 2.06 -9.87 1.09
C LEU A 82 3.54 -9.95 1.44
N ILE A 83 4.18 -8.79 1.63
CA ILE A 83 5.59 -8.69 2.02
C ILE A 83 5.63 -8.23 3.47
N PRO A 84 6.02 -9.10 4.43
CA PRO A 84 6.17 -8.68 5.81
C PRO A 84 7.34 -7.69 5.93
N PHE A 85 7.11 -6.61 6.66
CA PHE A 85 8.12 -5.60 6.95
C PHE A 85 8.22 -5.42 8.46
N GLY A 86 9.46 -5.49 8.97
CA GLY A 86 9.80 -5.23 10.35
C GLY A 86 10.95 -4.25 10.42
N THR A 87 11.14 -3.67 11.60
CA THR A 87 12.32 -2.86 11.97
C THR A 87 13.02 -3.51 13.15
#